data_AF-A0AAE9JPW1-F1
#
_entry.id   AF-A0AAE9JPW1-F1
#
_cell.length_a   1.000
_cell.length_b   1.000
_cell.length_c   1.000
_cell.angle_alpha   90.00
_cell.angle_beta   90.00
_cell.angle_gamma   90.00
#
_symmetry.space_group_name_H-M   'P 1'
#
loop_
_entity.id
_entity.type
_entity.pdbx_description
1 polymer ?
#
loop_
_entity_poly.entity_id
_entity_poly.type
_entity_poly.pdbx_seq_one_letter_code
_entity_poly.pdbx_strand_id
1 'polypeptide(L)'
;MGPCVCSGSLYLGTTPSRGACQGERHTQKSKRRRREENHKTRVVWRTTARQEIKKQGEHDTDGPNLISRTRSDLFYFSNFFSLIPSANQRFRVLEVLVFTKLDFSELNIPFGNGRNMYSRPYLRRCLSHGDSGSRQRCSAKILSAMIAPYLVQKEILEQMGYMELFDLTFMSRPLKYTAHSLHIPCSIFGWRVGCPGTSINITLKDLNQRNVKIAFKIDKVPATTMRKFVNFKRKLPIKRSGKQFVLKCGKDDSENVLILEDLTQHLLNILRVDDFLLASRLNLSGTNIFEKTQKFASLKLMNQDLAEDETRKILESLEVDDLHLSFTGPKIRDGPKDFELKHPIMELGNVDWLSIQSILAAKCERLLLGRVNHITQKDFSDIVRTWANGGFENLQELKLQVPWTWELSDVRDSYVYRDDVYKSFADMDVTITHASRDGDQKTIRRNSDGKRAQITFMKTFHFVVLP
;
A
#
# COMPACT_ATOMS: atom_id res chain seq x y z
N MET A 1 30.04 -35.40 17.29
CA MET A 1 30.46 -35.24 18.69
C MET A 1 30.69 -33.76 18.94
N GLY A 2 30.06 -33.21 19.98
CA GLY A 2 29.92 -31.77 20.26
C GLY A 2 28.45 -31.48 20.67
N PRO A 3 28.15 -31.00 21.90
CA PRO A 3 26.97 -31.46 22.63
C PRO A 3 25.74 -30.54 22.56
N CYS A 4 24.57 -31.18 22.65
CA CYS A 4 23.27 -30.59 22.95
C CYS A 4 23.18 -30.20 24.44
N VAL A 5 22.62 -29.02 24.72
CA VAL A 5 22.23 -28.60 26.07
C VAL A 5 20.71 -28.65 26.16
N CYS A 6 20.21 -29.63 26.91
CA CYS A 6 18.82 -29.74 27.34
C CYS A 6 18.64 -28.99 28.67
N SER A 7 17.54 -28.24 28.80
CA SER A 7 17.03 -27.80 30.10
C SER A 7 15.62 -28.39 30.32
N GLY A 8 15.53 -29.34 31.26
CA GLY A 8 14.33 -29.55 32.09
C GLY A 8 14.33 -28.50 33.22
N SER A 9 13.31 -28.31 34.05
CA SER A 9 12.12 -29.08 34.43
C SER A 9 11.17 -28.11 35.14
N LEU A 10 9.87 -28.43 35.25
CA LEU A 10 9.19 -28.74 36.52
C LEU A 10 7.66 -28.63 36.38
N TYR A 11 7.03 -29.78 36.59
CA TYR A 11 5.61 -29.95 36.90
C TYR A 11 5.35 -29.56 38.35
N LEU A 12 4.24 -28.87 38.61
CA LEU A 12 3.45 -29.05 39.83
C LEU A 12 1.96 -29.05 39.45
N GLY A 13 1.31 -30.19 39.70
CA GLY A 13 -0.12 -30.37 39.56
C GLY A 13 -0.85 -30.06 40.87
N THR A 14 -2.10 -29.61 40.75
CA THR A 14 -3.15 -29.78 41.75
C THR A 14 -4.49 -29.98 41.03
N THR A 15 -5.25 -30.98 41.46
CA THR A 15 -6.64 -31.30 41.04
C THR A 15 -7.56 -31.18 42.28
N PRO A 16 -8.88 -31.43 42.19
CA PRO A 16 -9.89 -30.42 41.91
C PRO A 16 -10.95 -30.28 43.02
N SER A 17 -11.73 -29.20 43.02
CA SER A 17 -12.96 -29.11 43.82
C SER A 17 -14.18 -28.74 42.97
N ARG A 18 -15.26 -29.49 43.23
CA ARG A 18 -16.60 -29.40 42.64
C ARG A 18 -17.32 -28.12 43.07
N GLY A 19 -18.06 -27.49 42.16
CA GLY A 19 -19.02 -26.44 42.54
C GLY A 19 -19.87 -25.91 41.38
N ALA A 20 -21.16 -26.25 41.43
CA ALA A 20 -22.33 -25.51 40.93
C ALA A 20 -22.54 -25.28 39.42
N CYS A 21 -23.44 -26.10 38.87
CA CYS A 21 -24.33 -25.78 37.76
C CYS A 21 -25.37 -24.72 38.18
N GLN A 22 -25.44 -23.56 37.51
CA GLN A 22 -26.66 -22.76 37.27
C GLN A 22 -26.28 -21.49 36.47
N GLY A 23 -26.43 -21.51 35.14
CA GLY A 23 -26.16 -20.33 34.31
C GLY A 23 -26.65 -20.38 32.85
N GLU A 24 -26.91 -21.57 32.30
CA GLU A 24 -27.16 -21.70 30.85
C GLU A 24 -28.62 -21.55 30.39
N ARG A 25 -29.60 -21.42 31.30
CA ARG A 25 -31.02 -21.32 30.90
C ARG A 25 -31.48 -19.90 30.52
N HIS A 26 -30.78 -18.83 30.92
CA HIS A 26 -31.19 -17.45 30.62
C HIS A 26 -30.70 -16.96 29.23
N THR A 27 -29.56 -17.45 28.73
CA THR A 27 -28.98 -17.03 27.44
C THR A 27 -29.64 -17.69 26.21
N GLN A 28 -30.28 -18.86 26.37
CA GLN A 28 -31.05 -19.48 25.27
C GLN A 28 -32.43 -18.81 25.06
N LYS A 29 -33.10 -18.34 26.14
CA LYS A 29 -34.39 -17.63 26.03
C LYS A 29 -34.27 -16.27 25.33
N SER A 30 -33.18 -15.52 25.55
CA SER A 30 -32.95 -14.22 24.90
C SER A 30 -32.60 -14.34 23.41
N LYS A 31 -31.84 -15.39 23.02
CA LYS A 31 -31.54 -15.69 21.61
C LYS A 31 -32.77 -16.14 20.82
N ARG A 32 -33.74 -16.81 21.47
CA ARG A 32 -35.00 -17.25 20.82
C ARG A 32 -35.96 -16.07 20.61
N ARG A 33 -36.12 -15.18 21.61
CA ARG A 33 -36.90 -13.92 21.45
C ARG A 33 -36.36 -13.01 20.35
N ARG A 34 -35.05 -12.81 20.25
CA ARG A 34 -34.43 -12.03 19.15
C ARG A 34 -34.61 -12.64 17.76
N ARG A 35 -34.75 -13.97 17.64
CA ARG A 35 -35.04 -14.63 16.36
C ARG A 35 -36.50 -14.48 15.95
N GLU A 36 -37.43 -14.53 16.90
CA GLU A 36 -38.85 -14.31 16.66
C GLU A 36 -39.17 -12.86 16.31
N GLU A 37 -38.54 -11.87 16.97
CA GLU A 37 -38.66 -10.45 16.60
C GLU A 37 -38.15 -10.17 15.18
N ASN A 38 -36.99 -10.73 14.81
CA ASN A 38 -36.45 -10.60 13.45
C ASN A 38 -37.32 -11.29 12.39
N HIS A 39 -38.02 -12.37 12.75
CA HIS A 39 -38.95 -13.04 11.85
C HIS A 39 -40.25 -12.24 11.68
N LYS A 40 -40.83 -11.74 12.77
CA LYS A 40 -42.02 -10.86 12.75
C LYS A 40 -41.76 -9.59 11.93
N THR A 41 -40.62 -8.95 12.15
CA THR A 41 -40.22 -7.76 11.38
C THR A 41 -40.12 -8.10 9.89
N ARG A 42 -39.45 -9.20 9.52
CA ARG A 42 -39.36 -9.67 8.11
C ARG A 42 -40.72 -9.97 7.46
N VAL A 43 -41.69 -10.48 8.23
CA VAL A 43 -43.03 -10.77 7.73
C VAL A 43 -43.81 -9.47 7.47
N VAL A 44 -43.71 -8.50 8.39
CA VAL A 44 -44.33 -7.17 8.22
C VAL A 44 -43.78 -6.46 6.98
N TRP A 45 -42.45 -6.40 6.79
CA TRP A 45 -41.86 -5.77 5.59
C TRP A 45 -42.28 -6.46 4.28
N ARG A 46 -42.47 -7.78 4.28
CA ARG A 46 -42.98 -8.51 3.11
C ARG A 46 -44.47 -8.27 2.83
N THR A 47 -45.26 -8.01 3.86
CA THR A 47 -46.70 -7.72 3.71
C THR A 47 -46.93 -6.28 3.28
N THR A 48 -46.19 -5.31 3.84
CA THR A 48 -46.26 -3.90 3.44
C THR A 48 -45.82 -3.71 1.99
N ALA A 49 -44.69 -4.31 1.59
CA ALA A 49 -44.22 -4.24 0.19
C ALA A 49 -45.21 -4.89 -0.79
N ARG A 50 -45.87 -5.99 -0.41
CA ARG A 50 -46.93 -6.61 -1.25
C ARG A 50 -48.20 -5.74 -1.34
N GLN A 51 -48.54 -5.00 -0.31
CA GLN A 51 -49.70 -4.11 -0.31
C GLN A 51 -49.45 -2.83 -1.13
N GLU A 52 -48.23 -2.28 -1.09
CA GLU A 52 -47.85 -1.14 -1.95
C GLU A 52 -47.79 -1.53 -3.44
N ILE A 53 -47.28 -2.72 -3.75
CA ILE A 53 -47.28 -3.25 -5.12
C ILE A 53 -48.71 -3.51 -5.64
N LYS A 54 -49.63 -3.98 -4.77
CA LYS A 54 -51.05 -4.15 -5.15
C LYS A 54 -51.76 -2.81 -5.40
N LYS A 55 -51.49 -1.78 -4.58
CA LYS A 55 -52.06 -0.44 -4.78
C LYS A 55 -51.62 0.23 -6.08
N GLN A 56 -50.43 -0.10 -6.59
CA GLN A 56 -49.94 0.40 -7.89
C GLN A 56 -50.50 -0.37 -9.10
N GLY A 57 -51.01 -1.59 -8.90
CA GLY A 57 -51.63 -2.40 -9.96
C GLY A 57 -53.09 -2.06 -10.26
N GLU A 58 -53.75 -1.27 -9.41
CA GLU A 58 -55.19 -0.95 -9.54
C GLU A 58 -55.48 0.42 -10.18
N HIS A 59 -54.44 1.21 -10.54
CA HIS A 59 -54.65 2.56 -11.09
C HIS A 59 -54.26 2.80 -12.55
N ASP A 60 -53.74 1.79 -13.28
CA ASP A 60 -53.34 1.95 -14.68
C ASP A 60 -54.06 0.95 -15.60
N THR A 61 -55.32 1.23 -15.92
CA THR A 61 -55.95 0.73 -17.14
C THR A 61 -56.20 1.93 -18.06
N ASP A 62 -55.27 2.18 -18.98
CA ASP A 62 -55.52 2.52 -20.40
C ASP A 62 -54.27 3.11 -21.09
N GLY A 63 -53.89 2.55 -22.25
CA GLY A 63 -53.07 3.23 -23.27
C GLY A 63 -51.58 2.82 -23.39
N PRO A 64 -51.04 2.58 -24.61
CA PRO A 64 -49.73 1.98 -24.82
C PRO A 64 -48.61 3.04 -24.88
N ASN A 65 -47.60 2.92 -24.02
CA ASN A 65 -46.29 3.55 -24.21
C ASN A 65 -45.19 2.72 -23.54
N LEU A 66 -44.57 1.82 -24.32
CA LEU A 66 -43.54 0.89 -23.83
C LEU A 66 -42.13 1.50 -23.75
N ILE A 67 -41.95 2.79 -24.08
CA ILE A 67 -40.62 3.42 -24.17
C ILE A 67 -40.31 4.35 -22.97
N SER A 68 -41.31 4.75 -22.17
CA SER A 68 -41.08 5.59 -20.98
C SER A 68 -40.77 4.81 -19.70
N ARG A 69 -41.17 3.53 -19.60
CA ARG A 69 -41.05 2.73 -18.36
C ARG A 69 -39.61 2.42 -17.94
N THR A 70 -38.67 2.24 -18.86
CA THR A 70 -37.28 1.88 -18.52
C THR A 70 -36.49 3.05 -17.91
N ARG A 71 -36.79 4.29 -18.28
CA ARG A 71 -36.14 5.48 -17.72
C ARG A 71 -36.65 5.82 -16.33
N SER A 72 -37.96 5.72 -16.10
CA SER A 72 -38.56 5.92 -14.78
C SER A 72 -38.08 4.86 -13.79
N ASP A 73 -38.08 3.58 -14.19
CA ASP A 73 -37.69 2.48 -13.28
C ASP A 73 -36.22 2.56 -12.85
N LEU A 74 -35.31 3.01 -13.73
CA LEU A 74 -33.89 3.23 -13.38
C LEU A 74 -33.68 4.43 -12.46
N PHE A 75 -34.47 5.51 -12.63
CA PHE A 75 -34.40 6.71 -11.78
C PHE A 75 -34.96 6.46 -10.38
N TYR A 76 -36.02 5.66 -10.27
CA TYR A 76 -36.54 5.21 -8.97
C TYR A 76 -35.62 4.20 -8.30
N PHE A 77 -34.90 3.37 -9.06
CA PHE A 77 -33.94 2.42 -8.49
C PHE A 77 -32.76 3.12 -7.81
N SER A 78 -32.19 4.17 -8.41
CA SER A 78 -31.06 4.91 -7.80
C SER A 78 -31.50 5.68 -6.55
N ASN A 79 -32.69 6.31 -6.59
CA ASN A 79 -33.27 7.02 -5.45
C ASN A 79 -33.69 6.09 -4.32
N PHE A 80 -34.20 4.90 -4.62
CA PHE A 80 -34.51 3.90 -3.60
C PHE A 80 -33.23 3.30 -2.98
N PHE A 81 -32.17 3.14 -3.78
CA PHE A 81 -30.88 2.66 -3.30
C PHE A 81 -30.20 3.65 -2.34
N SER A 82 -30.23 4.94 -2.67
CA SER A 82 -29.61 5.99 -1.85
C SER A 82 -30.25 6.10 -0.45
N LEU A 83 -31.53 5.73 -0.30
CA LEU A 83 -32.28 5.74 0.96
C LEU A 83 -31.92 4.61 1.94
N ILE A 84 -31.19 3.58 1.51
CA ILE A 84 -30.81 2.47 2.40
C ILE A 84 -29.43 2.79 3.02
N PRO A 85 -29.30 3.03 4.33
CA PRO A 85 -28.05 3.60 4.89
C PRO A 85 -26.87 2.62 4.97
N SER A 86 -27.11 1.31 4.77
CA SER A 86 -26.08 0.27 4.93
C SER A 86 -25.78 -0.45 3.63
N ALA A 87 -24.52 -0.50 3.23
CA ALA A 87 -24.04 -1.26 2.06
C ALA A 87 -24.44 -2.74 2.14
N ASN A 88 -24.45 -3.34 3.34
CA ASN A 88 -24.91 -4.72 3.54
C ASN A 88 -26.44 -4.88 3.37
N GLN A 89 -27.23 -3.85 3.68
CA GLN A 89 -28.68 -3.87 3.46
C GLN A 89 -29.02 -3.62 1.99
N ARG A 90 -28.33 -2.67 1.34
CA ARG A 90 -28.41 -2.43 -0.11
C ARG A 90 -28.11 -3.70 -0.89
N PHE A 91 -27.02 -4.40 -0.54
CA PHE A 91 -26.67 -5.67 -1.16
C PHE A 91 -27.74 -6.76 -0.97
N ARG A 92 -28.35 -6.84 0.21
CA ARG A 92 -29.46 -7.79 0.48
C ARG A 92 -30.72 -7.43 -0.30
N VAL A 93 -31.00 -6.15 -0.48
CA VAL A 93 -32.10 -5.67 -1.31
C VAL A 93 -31.85 -6.00 -2.78
N LEU A 94 -30.61 -5.87 -3.25
CA LEU A 94 -30.22 -6.28 -4.60
C LEU A 94 -30.26 -7.80 -4.79
N GLU A 95 -29.80 -8.59 -3.81
CA GLU A 95 -30.01 -10.05 -3.80
C GLU A 95 -31.50 -10.36 -3.91
N VAL A 96 -32.35 -9.77 -3.07
CA VAL A 96 -33.80 -10.02 -3.10
C VAL A 96 -34.40 -9.61 -4.46
N LEU A 97 -34.10 -8.42 -4.97
CA LEU A 97 -34.66 -7.92 -6.24
C LEU A 97 -34.23 -8.76 -7.45
N VAL A 98 -32.97 -9.18 -7.50
CA VAL A 98 -32.46 -10.07 -8.57
C VAL A 98 -33.08 -11.46 -8.45
N PHE A 99 -33.27 -12.00 -7.23
CA PHE A 99 -33.90 -13.30 -7.02
C PHE A 99 -35.43 -13.29 -7.13
N THR A 100 -36.11 -12.15 -6.98
CA THR A 100 -37.59 -12.06 -7.11
C THR A 100 -38.05 -11.70 -8.51
N LYS A 101 -37.20 -11.11 -9.37
CA LYS A 101 -37.55 -10.81 -10.78
C LYS A 101 -37.05 -11.84 -11.79
N LEU A 102 -36.12 -12.73 -11.43
CA LEU A 102 -35.66 -13.82 -12.30
C LEU A 102 -36.39 -15.12 -11.95
N ASP A 103 -37.62 -15.25 -12.46
CA ASP A 103 -38.23 -16.57 -12.60
C ASP A 103 -37.56 -17.25 -13.81
N PHE A 104 -36.69 -18.23 -13.55
CA PHE A 104 -35.86 -18.87 -14.57
C PHE A 104 -36.65 -19.77 -15.55
N SER A 105 -37.98 -19.83 -15.42
CA SER A 105 -38.89 -20.61 -16.27
C SER A 105 -39.47 -19.83 -17.46
N GLU A 106 -39.40 -18.50 -17.51
CA GLU A 106 -40.14 -17.70 -18.52
C GLU A 106 -39.27 -16.86 -19.48
N LEU A 107 -37.94 -17.05 -19.49
CA LEU A 107 -37.08 -16.40 -20.49
C LEU A 107 -37.12 -17.12 -21.85
N ASN A 108 -38.25 -17.00 -22.55
CA ASN A 108 -38.34 -17.23 -24.00
C ASN A 108 -37.96 -15.94 -24.74
N ILE A 109 -36.66 -15.67 -24.83
CA ILE A 109 -36.14 -14.60 -25.70
C ILE A 109 -35.92 -15.21 -27.10
N PRO A 110 -36.52 -14.67 -28.18
CA PRO A 110 -36.23 -15.12 -29.53
C PRO A 110 -34.79 -14.72 -29.89
N PHE A 111 -33.93 -15.72 -30.09
CA PHE A 111 -32.56 -15.53 -30.55
C PHE A 111 -32.56 -15.19 -32.04
N GLY A 112 -32.35 -13.91 -32.36
CA GLY A 112 -31.96 -13.48 -33.70
C GLY A 112 -30.55 -13.98 -34.02
N ASN A 113 -30.39 -14.54 -35.22
CA ASN A 113 -29.16 -15.14 -35.75
C ASN A 113 -27.94 -14.21 -35.63
N GLY A 114 -26.97 -14.59 -34.79
CA GLY A 114 -25.70 -13.88 -34.65
C GLY A 114 -24.74 -14.58 -33.68
N ARG A 115 -23.95 -15.51 -34.22
CA ARG A 115 -22.75 -16.18 -33.67
C ARG A 115 -22.54 -16.21 -32.14
N ASN A 116 -22.74 -17.42 -31.61
CA ASN A 116 -22.42 -17.94 -30.28
C ASN A 116 -21.12 -17.42 -29.63
N MET A 117 -21.22 -16.88 -28.40
CA MET A 117 -20.10 -16.87 -27.45
C MET A 117 -20.53 -17.01 -25.98
N TYR A 118 -21.57 -17.81 -25.70
CA TYR A 118 -21.85 -18.30 -24.34
C TYR A 118 -22.15 -19.79 -24.41
N SER A 119 -21.11 -20.60 -24.43
CA SER A 119 -21.27 -22.02 -24.25
C SER A 119 -21.74 -22.30 -22.81
N ARG A 120 -22.76 -23.15 -22.71
CA ARG A 120 -23.38 -23.68 -21.48
C ARG A 120 -22.47 -24.41 -20.44
N PRO A 121 -21.16 -24.71 -20.62
CA PRO A 121 -20.42 -25.51 -19.61
C PRO A 121 -20.17 -24.81 -18.26
N TYR A 122 -20.16 -23.48 -18.20
CA TYR A 122 -19.90 -22.76 -16.94
C TYR A 122 -21.06 -22.85 -15.94
N LEU A 123 -22.29 -22.98 -16.44
CA LEU A 123 -23.52 -23.02 -15.62
C LEU A 123 -23.70 -24.35 -14.87
N ARG A 124 -23.31 -25.50 -15.45
CA ARG A 124 -23.46 -26.80 -14.77
C ARG A 124 -22.36 -27.09 -13.74
N ARG A 125 -21.17 -26.50 -13.86
CA ARG A 125 -20.02 -26.84 -12.99
C ARG A 125 -20.05 -26.17 -11.62
N CYS A 126 -20.82 -25.09 -11.44
CA CYS A 126 -20.90 -24.37 -10.17
C CYS A 126 -21.91 -24.97 -9.17
N LEU A 127 -22.81 -25.85 -9.64
CA LEU A 127 -23.92 -26.39 -8.83
C LEU A 127 -23.75 -27.88 -8.44
N SER A 128 -22.74 -28.59 -8.96
CA SER A 128 -22.66 -30.05 -8.83
C SER A 128 -21.64 -30.60 -7.82
N HIS A 129 -20.92 -29.77 -7.06
CA HIS A 129 -20.03 -30.26 -6.00
C HIS A 129 -20.38 -29.66 -4.65
N GLY A 130 -20.95 -30.51 -3.78
CA GLY A 130 -21.26 -30.21 -2.40
C GLY A 130 -20.00 -29.94 -1.60
N ASP A 131 -19.71 -28.67 -1.34
CA ASP A 131 -19.12 -28.27 -0.06
C ASP A 131 -19.33 -26.77 0.27
N SER A 132 -20.09 -26.59 1.37
CA SER A 132 -20.18 -25.52 2.38
C SER A 132 -19.97 -24.03 2.01
N GLY A 133 -21.10 -23.37 1.70
CA GLY A 133 -21.52 -22.05 2.24
C GLY A 133 -20.83 -20.75 1.79
N SER A 134 -19.54 -20.78 1.48
CA SER A 134 -18.78 -19.60 1.01
C SER A 134 -18.71 -19.51 -0.52
N ARG A 135 -18.59 -20.66 -1.20
CA ARG A 135 -18.63 -20.77 -2.68
C ARG A 135 -19.98 -20.34 -3.26
N GLN A 136 -21.09 -20.87 -2.73
CA GLN A 136 -22.44 -20.49 -3.18
C GLN A 136 -22.70 -18.99 -3.03
N ARG A 137 -22.23 -18.37 -1.94
CA ARG A 137 -22.37 -16.92 -1.73
C ARG A 137 -21.54 -16.12 -2.73
N CYS A 138 -20.24 -16.37 -2.86
CA CYS A 138 -19.42 -15.63 -3.84
C CYS A 138 -19.87 -15.83 -5.29
N SER A 139 -20.24 -17.06 -5.69
CA SER A 139 -20.75 -17.33 -7.03
C SER A 139 -22.08 -16.62 -7.29
N ALA A 140 -23.00 -16.56 -6.32
CA ALA A 140 -24.23 -15.78 -6.44
C ALA A 140 -23.98 -14.27 -6.53
N LYS A 141 -23.02 -13.73 -5.76
CA LYS A 141 -22.62 -12.31 -5.84
C LYS A 141 -22.03 -11.95 -7.20
N ILE A 142 -21.15 -12.80 -7.74
CA ILE A 142 -20.56 -12.61 -9.08
C ILE A 142 -21.65 -12.63 -10.14
N LEU A 143 -22.54 -13.63 -10.09
CA LEU A 143 -23.61 -13.81 -11.07
C LEU A 143 -24.58 -12.62 -11.05
N SER A 144 -24.98 -12.18 -9.85
CA SER A 144 -25.86 -11.02 -9.66
C SER A 144 -25.22 -9.71 -10.15
N ALA A 145 -23.94 -9.49 -9.85
CA ALA A 145 -23.23 -8.30 -10.33
C ALA A 145 -23.04 -8.34 -11.86
N MET A 146 -22.73 -9.50 -12.45
CA MET A 146 -22.45 -9.60 -13.88
C MET A 146 -23.68 -9.48 -14.78
N ILE A 147 -24.87 -9.84 -14.30
CA ILE A 147 -26.13 -9.75 -15.07
C ILE A 147 -26.71 -8.32 -15.01
N ALA A 148 -26.30 -7.50 -14.05
CA ALA A 148 -26.82 -6.16 -13.88
C ALA A 148 -26.35 -5.19 -15.00
N PRO A 149 -27.15 -4.19 -15.40
CA PRO A 149 -26.71 -3.12 -16.29
C PRO A 149 -25.51 -2.35 -15.71
N TYR A 150 -24.65 -1.78 -16.57
CA TYR A 150 -23.41 -1.11 -16.15
C TYR A 150 -23.60 -0.09 -15.03
N LEU A 151 -24.64 0.75 -15.10
CA LEU A 151 -24.92 1.75 -14.06
C LEU A 151 -25.17 1.12 -12.69
N VAL A 152 -25.84 -0.03 -12.66
CA VAL A 152 -26.09 -0.79 -11.44
C VAL A 152 -24.80 -1.47 -10.97
N GLN A 153 -23.98 -1.99 -11.88
CA GLN A 153 -22.66 -2.55 -11.54
C GLN A 153 -21.76 -1.50 -10.90
N LYS A 154 -21.72 -0.29 -11.49
CA LYS A 154 -20.99 0.85 -10.97
C LYS A 154 -21.38 1.14 -9.53
N GLU A 155 -22.67 1.34 -9.28
CA GLU A 155 -23.20 1.63 -7.94
C GLU A 155 -22.85 0.51 -6.94
N ILE A 156 -22.97 -0.75 -7.36
CA ILE A 156 -22.62 -1.91 -6.51
C ILE A 156 -21.13 -1.88 -6.14
N LEU A 157 -20.25 -1.64 -7.12
CA LEU A 157 -18.81 -1.69 -6.93
C LEU A 157 -18.29 -0.50 -6.12
N GLU A 158 -18.81 0.71 -6.36
CA GLU A 158 -18.45 1.91 -5.58
C GLU A 158 -18.84 1.77 -4.10
N GLN A 159 -19.94 1.07 -3.83
CA GLN A 159 -20.40 0.81 -2.47
C GLN A 159 -19.84 -0.45 -1.83
N MET A 160 -19.05 -1.22 -2.58
CA MET A 160 -18.50 -2.46 -2.10
C MET A 160 -17.32 -2.23 -1.17
N GLY A 161 -17.24 -3.04 -0.11
CA GLY A 161 -16.02 -3.10 0.69
C GLY A 161 -14.82 -3.55 -0.16
N TYR A 162 -13.67 -2.92 0.02
CA TYR A 162 -12.45 -3.22 -0.75
C TYR A 162 -12.04 -4.69 -0.74
N MET A 163 -12.27 -5.40 0.36
CA MET A 163 -11.99 -6.85 0.44
C MET A 163 -12.86 -7.65 -0.53
N GLU A 164 -14.15 -7.36 -0.58
CA GLU A 164 -15.10 -7.99 -1.49
C GLU A 164 -14.80 -7.60 -2.94
N LEU A 165 -14.49 -6.33 -3.18
CA LEU A 165 -14.09 -5.82 -4.49
C LEU A 165 -12.86 -6.56 -5.02
N PHE A 166 -11.79 -6.67 -4.23
CA PHE A 166 -10.59 -7.39 -4.64
C PHE A 166 -10.87 -8.88 -4.87
N ASP A 167 -11.63 -9.54 -3.98
CA ASP A 167 -12.08 -10.91 -4.19
C ASP A 167 -12.79 -11.10 -5.54
N LEU A 168 -13.67 -10.17 -5.93
CA LEU A 168 -14.43 -10.24 -7.19
C LEU A 168 -13.54 -9.97 -8.41
N THR A 169 -12.70 -8.93 -8.37
CA THR A 169 -11.80 -8.59 -9.48
C THR A 169 -10.75 -9.67 -9.73
N PHE A 170 -10.37 -10.43 -8.70
CA PHE A 170 -9.52 -11.60 -8.85
C PHE A 170 -10.20 -12.78 -9.56
N MET A 171 -11.53 -12.89 -9.46
CA MET A 171 -12.29 -14.00 -10.03
C MET A 171 -12.89 -13.71 -11.40
N SER A 172 -13.18 -12.44 -11.71
CA SER A 172 -13.95 -12.06 -12.89
C SER A 172 -13.27 -10.93 -13.66
N ARG A 173 -12.86 -11.23 -14.90
CA ARG A 173 -12.31 -10.22 -15.83
C ARG A 173 -13.32 -9.10 -16.11
N PRO A 174 -14.62 -9.36 -16.40
CA PRO A 174 -15.62 -8.29 -16.56
C PRO A 174 -15.71 -7.35 -15.36
N LEU A 175 -15.70 -7.88 -14.13
CA LEU A 175 -15.73 -7.05 -12.93
C LEU A 175 -14.43 -6.27 -12.73
N LYS A 176 -13.28 -6.85 -13.11
CA LYS A 176 -12.01 -6.12 -13.16
C LYS A 176 -12.08 -4.93 -14.14
N TYR A 177 -12.59 -5.12 -15.35
CA TYR A 177 -12.73 -4.04 -16.33
C TYR A 177 -13.69 -2.95 -15.83
N THR A 178 -14.79 -3.34 -15.20
CA THR A 178 -15.73 -2.40 -14.59
C THR A 178 -15.05 -1.61 -13.48
N ALA A 179 -14.38 -2.28 -12.53
CA ALA A 179 -13.65 -1.60 -11.45
C ALA A 179 -12.53 -0.69 -11.98
N HIS A 180 -11.82 -1.10 -13.05
CA HIS A 180 -10.83 -0.27 -13.72
C HIS A 180 -11.43 1.04 -14.22
N SER A 181 -12.62 1.01 -14.84
CA SER A 181 -13.30 2.22 -15.31
C SER A 181 -13.73 3.18 -14.19
N LEU A 182 -13.79 2.71 -12.94
CA LEU A 182 -14.24 3.50 -11.79
C LEU A 182 -13.11 4.24 -11.09
N HIS A 183 -11.84 3.87 -11.32
CA HIS A 183 -10.66 4.50 -10.70
C HIS A 183 -10.83 4.70 -9.19
N ILE A 184 -11.03 3.59 -8.48
CA ILE A 184 -11.49 3.61 -7.09
C ILE A 184 -10.45 4.32 -6.21
N PRO A 185 -10.82 5.35 -5.44
CA PRO A 185 -9.86 6.13 -4.66
C PRO A 185 -9.07 5.29 -3.67
N CYS A 186 -7.77 5.57 -3.56
CA CYS A 186 -6.84 4.96 -2.63
C CYS A 186 -5.91 6.04 -2.09
N SER A 187 -6.08 6.42 -0.82
CA SER A 187 -5.22 7.44 -0.23
C SER A 187 -3.77 7.00 -0.18
N ILE A 188 -3.49 5.76 0.26
CA ILE A 188 -2.11 5.28 0.45
C ILE A 188 -1.95 3.85 -0.07
N PHE A 189 -1.16 3.69 -1.11
CA PHE A 189 -0.70 2.37 -1.56
C PHE A 189 0.67 2.06 -0.96
N GLY A 190 0.72 1.15 0.02
CA GLY A 190 1.96 0.74 0.69
C GLY A 190 2.51 -0.59 0.19
N TRP A 191 3.65 -0.57 -0.50
CA TRP A 191 4.35 -1.77 -0.91
C TRP A 191 5.49 -2.06 0.07
N ARG A 192 5.38 -3.15 0.86
CA ARG A 192 6.32 -3.45 1.97
C ARG A 192 6.90 -4.86 1.87
N VAL A 193 8.03 -4.94 1.20
CA VAL A 193 8.69 -6.20 0.83
C VAL A 193 9.82 -6.49 1.81
N GLY A 194 9.72 -7.57 2.60
CA GLY A 194 10.73 -7.93 3.59
C GLY A 194 10.93 -9.44 3.72
N CYS A 195 12.08 -9.84 4.29
CA CYS A 195 12.38 -11.23 4.63
C CYS A 195 12.39 -11.44 6.15
N PRO A 196 11.83 -12.54 6.71
CA PRO A 196 11.03 -13.57 6.05
C PRO A 196 9.53 -13.19 6.09
N GLY A 197 8.99 -12.67 5.00
CA GLY A 197 7.57 -12.29 4.97
C GLY A 197 7.28 -11.19 3.98
N THR A 198 7.23 -11.56 2.71
CA THR A 198 6.96 -10.61 1.65
C THR A 198 5.48 -10.20 1.68
N SER A 199 5.20 -8.90 1.80
CA SER A 199 3.82 -8.40 1.89
C SER A 199 3.54 -7.14 1.06
N ILE A 200 2.28 -6.91 0.72
CA ILE A 200 1.79 -5.62 0.24
C ILE A 200 0.74 -5.14 1.23
N ASN A 201 0.86 -3.92 1.73
CA ASN A 201 -0.06 -3.35 2.73
C ASN A 201 -0.73 -2.11 2.15
N ILE A 202 -1.98 -2.25 1.75
CA ILE A 202 -2.73 -1.16 1.13
C ILE A 202 -3.60 -0.50 2.19
N THR A 203 -3.55 0.83 2.27
CA THR A 203 -4.39 1.63 3.17
C THR A 203 -5.33 2.50 2.34
N LEU A 204 -6.60 2.14 2.37
CA LEU A 204 -7.63 2.73 1.53
C LEU A 204 -8.56 3.58 2.40
N LYS A 205 -9.22 4.58 1.83
CA LYS A 205 -10.31 5.30 2.51
C LYS A 205 -11.63 4.71 2.06
N ASP A 206 -12.41 4.13 2.96
CA ASP A 206 -13.77 3.71 2.63
C ASP A 206 -14.66 4.92 2.31
N LEU A 207 -15.90 4.66 1.86
CA LEU A 207 -16.89 5.71 1.59
C LEU A 207 -17.18 6.62 2.79
N ASN A 208 -16.86 6.19 4.02
CA ASN A 208 -17.00 6.97 5.24
C ASN A 208 -15.67 7.64 5.66
N GLN A 209 -14.70 7.73 4.75
CA GLN A 209 -13.36 8.27 4.99
C GLN A 209 -12.55 7.51 6.05
N ARG A 210 -12.92 6.26 6.36
CA ARG A 210 -12.19 5.43 7.33
C ARG A 210 -11.06 4.67 6.65
N ASN A 211 -9.91 4.66 7.31
CA ASN A 211 -8.75 3.89 6.85
C ASN A 211 -9.00 2.38 6.96
N VAL A 212 -9.02 1.70 5.81
CA VAL A 212 -9.09 0.26 5.67
C VAL A 212 -7.72 -0.27 5.28
N LYS A 213 -7.12 -1.08 6.15
CA LYS A 213 -5.85 -1.75 5.89
C LYS A 213 -6.10 -3.16 5.35
N ILE A 214 -5.54 -3.47 4.19
CA ILE A 214 -5.59 -4.78 3.55
C ILE A 214 -4.16 -5.26 3.34
N ALA A 215 -3.86 -6.45 3.86
CA ALA A 215 -2.55 -7.07 3.69
C ALA A 215 -2.62 -8.20 2.66
N PHE A 216 -1.66 -8.24 1.75
CA PHE A 216 -1.37 -9.36 0.86
C PHE A 216 -0.07 -9.99 1.34
N LYS A 217 -0.09 -11.25 1.76
CA LYS A 217 1.08 -11.94 2.30
C LYS A 217 1.46 -13.10 1.39
N ILE A 218 2.73 -13.20 1.02
CA ILE A 218 3.29 -14.38 0.38
C ILE A 218 3.67 -15.39 1.45
N ASP A 219 3.20 -16.63 1.34
CA ASP A 219 3.44 -17.68 2.34
C ASP A 219 3.58 -19.08 1.72
N LYS A 220 4.27 -19.97 2.44
CA LYS A 220 4.42 -21.40 2.07
C LYS A 220 3.12 -22.11 2.39
N VAL A 221 2.20 -22.14 1.42
CA VAL A 221 0.90 -22.81 1.58
C VAL A 221 0.81 -24.03 0.64
N PRO A 222 0.39 -25.20 1.13
CA PRO A 222 0.12 -26.37 0.29
C PRO A 222 -0.89 -26.00 -0.82
N ALA A 223 -0.60 -26.41 -2.06
CA ALA A 223 -1.43 -26.07 -3.22
C ALA A 223 -2.89 -26.52 -3.05
N THR A 224 -3.11 -27.62 -2.33
CA THR A 224 -4.45 -28.17 -1.99
C THR A 224 -5.31 -27.24 -1.13
N THR A 225 -4.68 -26.31 -0.40
CA THR A 225 -5.38 -25.37 0.51
C THR A 225 -5.77 -24.06 -0.20
N MET A 226 -5.11 -23.75 -1.32
CA MET A 226 -5.38 -22.53 -2.10
C MET A 226 -6.44 -22.84 -3.17
N ARG A 227 -7.59 -22.16 -3.08
CA ARG A 227 -8.80 -22.54 -3.84
C ARG A 227 -9.18 -21.57 -4.95
N LYS A 228 -8.51 -20.42 -5.08
CA LYS A 228 -8.80 -19.40 -6.09
C LYS A 228 -7.55 -19.16 -6.94
N PHE A 229 -7.74 -19.00 -8.25
CA PHE A 229 -6.68 -18.58 -9.15
C PHE A 229 -7.00 -17.19 -9.68
N VAL A 230 -6.07 -16.26 -9.49
CA VAL A 230 -6.16 -14.97 -10.16
C VAL A 230 -5.63 -15.14 -11.57
N ASN A 231 -6.37 -14.62 -12.54
CA ASN A 231 -6.00 -14.66 -13.95
C ASN A 231 -5.03 -13.50 -14.27
N PHE A 232 -3.83 -13.53 -13.67
CA PHE A 232 -2.70 -12.74 -14.15
C PHE A 232 -2.19 -13.35 -15.47
N LYS A 233 -1.07 -12.86 -16.02
CA LYS A 233 -0.32 -13.61 -17.04
C LYS A 233 -0.04 -15.06 -16.57
N ARG A 234 0.08 -15.27 -15.26
CA ARG A 234 0.16 -16.58 -14.60
C ARG A 234 -1.07 -16.86 -13.73
N LYS A 235 -1.47 -18.13 -13.61
CA LYS A 235 -2.50 -18.55 -12.64
C LYS A 235 -1.91 -18.54 -11.23
N LEU A 236 -2.21 -17.51 -10.43
CA LEU A 236 -1.68 -17.39 -9.08
C LEU A 236 -2.67 -17.89 -8.03
N PRO A 237 -2.32 -18.90 -7.21
CA PRO A 237 -3.17 -19.36 -6.11
C PRO A 237 -3.26 -18.30 -5.00
N ILE A 238 -4.48 -17.91 -4.66
CA ILE A 238 -4.79 -16.94 -3.61
C ILE A 238 -5.88 -17.46 -2.66
N LYS A 239 -5.79 -17.10 -1.38
CA LYS A 239 -6.81 -17.38 -0.37
C LYS A 239 -7.06 -16.12 0.45
N ARG A 240 -8.33 -15.79 0.71
CA ARG A 240 -8.70 -14.78 1.70
C ARG A 240 -8.72 -15.41 3.10
N SER A 241 -8.12 -14.73 4.07
CA SER A 241 -8.15 -15.08 5.49
C SER A 241 -8.44 -13.80 6.31
N GLY A 242 -9.67 -13.60 6.76
CA GLY A 242 -10.04 -12.36 7.45
C GLY A 242 -9.85 -11.10 6.58
N LYS A 243 -9.01 -10.16 7.04
CA LYS A 243 -8.64 -8.90 6.36
C LYS A 243 -7.33 -8.99 5.55
N GLN A 244 -6.88 -10.21 5.26
CA GLN A 244 -5.67 -10.44 4.48
C GLN A 244 -5.93 -11.43 3.35
N PHE A 245 -5.14 -11.29 2.29
CA PHE A 245 -5.00 -12.26 1.22
C PHE A 245 -3.66 -12.97 1.37
N VAL A 246 -3.68 -14.29 1.30
CA VAL A 246 -2.48 -15.12 1.30
C VAL A 246 -2.25 -15.60 -0.12
N LEU A 247 -1.08 -15.34 -0.66
CA LEU A 247 -0.61 -15.80 -1.97
C LEU A 247 0.42 -16.90 -1.75
N LYS A 248 0.42 -17.90 -2.63
CA LYS A 248 1.41 -18.97 -2.57
C LYS A 248 2.78 -18.40 -2.96
N CYS A 249 3.81 -18.68 -2.17
CA CYS A 249 5.18 -18.36 -2.53
C CYS A 249 5.62 -19.04 -3.83
N GLY A 250 6.47 -18.34 -4.57
CA GLY A 250 7.26 -18.89 -5.64
C GLY A 250 8.34 -19.84 -5.12
N LYS A 251 9.14 -20.36 -6.06
CA LYS A 251 10.29 -21.23 -5.81
C LYS A 251 11.45 -20.48 -5.17
N ASP A 252 11.61 -19.22 -5.54
CA ASP A 252 12.69 -18.33 -5.13
C ASP A 252 12.19 -16.89 -4.96
N ASP A 253 13.09 -16.00 -4.53
CA ASP A 253 12.77 -14.59 -4.31
C ASP A 253 12.43 -13.85 -5.60
N SER A 254 13.08 -14.20 -6.72
CA SER A 254 12.78 -13.63 -8.04
C SER A 254 11.33 -13.90 -8.46
N GLU A 255 10.85 -15.14 -8.28
CA GLU A 255 9.44 -15.48 -8.54
C GLU A 255 8.50 -14.75 -7.57
N ASN A 256 8.89 -14.57 -6.31
CA ASN A 256 8.10 -13.78 -5.35
C ASN A 256 7.99 -12.31 -5.78
N VAL A 257 9.07 -11.69 -6.25
CA VAL A 257 9.04 -10.31 -6.78
C VAL A 257 8.09 -10.21 -7.97
N LEU A 258 8.20 -11.14 -8.92
CA LEU A 258 7.33 -11.20 -10.09
C LEU A 258 5.84 -11.38 -9.72
N ILE A 259 5.54 -12.14 -8.66
CA ILE A 259 4.18 -12.28 -8.11
C ILE A 259 3.67 -10.95 -7.57
N LEU A 260 4.52 -10.21 -6.84
CA LEU A 260 4.18 -8.91 -6.30
C LEU A 260 3.97 -7.86 -7.38
N GLU A 261 4.77 -7.88 -8.45
CA GLU A 261 4.60 -6.99 -9.60
C GLU A 261 3.24 -7.22 -10.27
N ASP A 262 2.90 -8.48 -10.55
CA ASP A 262 1.60 -8.83 -11.16
C ASP A 262 0.43 -8.37 -10.27
N LEU A 263 0.55 -8.60 -8.96
CA LEU A 263 -0.44 -8.17 -7.97
C LEU A 263 -0.55 -6.63 -7.94
N THR A 264 0.58 -5.94 -7.89
CA THR A 264 0.64 -4.48 -7.87
C THR A 264 0.01 -3.90 -9.13
N GLN A 265 0.36 -4.42 -10.31
CA GLN A 265 -0.25 -4.00 -11.57
C GLN A 265 -1.76 -4.21 -11.58
N HIS A 266 -2.26 -5.34 -11.09
CA HIS A 266 -3.71 -5.57 -11.02
C HIS A 266 -4.42 -4.57 -10.12
N LEU A 267 -3.82 -4.23 -8.98
CA LEU A 267 -4.40 -3.31 -8.02
C LEU A 267 -4.32 -1.87 -8.52
N LEU A 268 -3.20 -1.44 -9.09
CA LEU A 268 -3.07 -0.11 -9.69
C LEU A 268 -3.94 0.08 -10.94
N ASN A 269 -4.31 -1.00 -11.63
CA ASN A 269 -5.32 -0.88 -12.70
C ASN A 269 -6.69 -0.49 -12.13
N ILE A 270 -7.05 -0.86 -10.90
CA ILE A 270 -8.39 -0.58 -10.37
C ILE A 270 -8.43 0.61 -9.40
N LEU A 271 -7.27 0.99 -8.86
CA LEU A 271 -7.16 2.05 -7.86
C LEU A 271 -6.64 3.35 -8.48
N ARG A 272 -7.16 4.48 -8.01
CA ARG A 272 -6.52 5.80 -8.16
C ARG A 272 -5.75 6.10 -6.88
N VAL A 273 -4.43 6.07 -6.95
CA VAL A 273 -3.55 6.21 -5.78
C VAL A 273 -3.14 7.68 -5.63
N ASP A 274 -3.36 8.23 -4.44
CA ASP A 274 -2.91 9.58 -4.10
C ASP A 274 -1.44 9.53 -3.64
N ASP A 275 -1.13 8.71 -2.62
CA ASP A 275 0.23 8.54 -2.10
C ASP A 275 0.74 7.10 -2.29
N PHE A 276 1.93 6.98 -2.89
CA PHE A 276 2.63 5.71 -3.03
C PHE A 276 3.80 5.62 -2.03
N LEU A 277 3.82 4.55 -1.24
CA LEU A 277 4.91 4.25 -0.30
C LEU A 277 5.55 2.92 -0.68
N LEU A 278 6.88 2.91 -0.83
CA LEU A 278 7.64 1.70 -1.08
C LEU A 278 8.69 1.52 0.02
N ALA A 279 8.65 0.37 0.69
CA ALA A 279 9.72 -0.08 1.56
C ALA A 279 10.15 -1.51 1.17
N SER A 280 11.40 -1.70 0.74
CA SER A 280 11.90 -3.02 0.32
C SER A 280 13.24 -3.38 0.93
N ARG A 281 13.34 -4.63 1.41
CA ARG A 281 14.60 -5.30 1.75
C ARG A 281 15.03 -6.33 0.70
N LEU A 282 14.15 -6.65 -0.25
CA LEU A 282 14.52 -7.46 -1.41
C LEU A 282 15.11 -6.53 -2.47
N ASN A 283 16.10 -7.02 -3.19
CA ASN A 283 16.66 -6.31 -4.34
C ASN A 283 15.58 -6.19 -5.44
N LEU A 284 15.30 -4.95 -5.83
CA LEU A 284 14.32 -4.57 -6.84
C LEU A 284 14.99 -4.09 -8.14
N SER A 285 16.31 -4.24 -8.27
CA SER A 285 17.01 -3.99 -9.53
C SER A 285 16.45 -4.88 -10.65
N GLY A 286 16.24 -4.31 -11.83
CA GLY A 286 15.63 -4.95 -12.99
C GLY A 286 14.11 -5.11 -12.91
N THR A 287 13.46 -4.64 -11.85
CA THR A 287 12.00 -4.69 -11.71
C THR A 287 11.33 -3.49 -12.35
N ASN A 288 10.08 -3.66 -12.78
CA ASN A 288 9.31 -2.57 -13.37
C ASN A 288 8.53 -1.76 -12.32
N ILE A 289 8.81 -1.93 -11.03
CA ILE A 289 8.06 -1.24 -9.98
C ILE A 289 8.21 0.28 -10.08
N PHE A 290 9.41 0.75 -10.40
CA PHE A 290 9.71 2.18 -10.56
C PHE A 290 9.05 2.78 -11.81
N GLU A 291 8.38 1.97 -12.64
CA GLU A 291 7.58 2.43 -13.78
C GLU A 291 6.09 2.53 -13.42
N LYS A 292 5.67 2.00 -12.27
CA LYS A 292 4.25 1.98 -11.86
C LYS A 292 3.77 3.32 -11.34
N THR A 293 4.69 4.17 -10.89
CA THR A 293 4.43 5.54 -10.46
C THR A 293 5.68 6.39 -10.71
N GLN A 294 5.48 7.67 -11.02
CA GLN A 294 6.56 8.65 -11.08
C GLN A 294 6.77 9.35 -9.73
N LYS A 295 5.79 9.27 -8.83
CA LYS A 295 5.79 9.95 -7.53
C LYS A 295 5.68 8.97 -6.36
N PHE A 296 6.52 9.20 -5.35
CA PHE A 296 6.52 8.47 -4.09
C PHE A 296 6.47 9.46 -2.93
N ALA A 297 5.51 9.28 -2.03
CA ALA A 297 5.53 9.99 -0.74
C ALA A 297 6.66 9.46 0.17
N SER A 298 7.06 8.19 -0.03
CA SER A 298 8.24 7.64 0.65
C SER A 298 8.81 6.45 -0.10
N LEU A 299 10.13 6.43 -0.29
CA LEU A 299 10.88 5.36 -0.95
C LEU A 299 12.03 4.90 -0.06
N LYS A 300 11.89 3.72 0.55
CA LYS A 300 12.88 3.13 1.48
C LYS A 300 13.41 1.82 0.94
N LEU A 301 14.61 1.82 0.40
CA LEU A 301 15.22 0.64 -0.19
C LEU A 301 16.45 0.21 0.62
N MET A 302 16.58 -1.09 0.83
CA MET A 302 17.68 -1.69 1.58
C MET A 302 18.31 -2.82 0.77
N ASN A 303 19.63 -2.92 0.75
CA ASN A 303 20.38 -3.97 0.04
C ASN A 303 20.05 -4.05 -1.46
N GLN A 304 20.05 -2.92 -2.17
CA GLN A 304 19.84 -2.93 -3.62
C GLN A 304 21.18 -2.95 -4.38
N ASP A 305 21.23 -3.73 -5.46
CA ASP A 305 22.35 -3.77 -6.39
C ASP A 305 22.06 -2.93 -7.64
N LEU A 306 21.81 -1.64 -7.45
CA LEU A 306 21.35 -0.75 -8.52
C LEU A 306 22.40 -0.59 -9.62
N ALA A 307 21.95 -0.64 -10.86
CA ALA A 307 22.74 -0.14 -11.98
C ALA A 307 22.78 1.40 -11.99
N GLU A 308 23.70 1.98 -12.76
CA GLU A 308 23.87 3.44 -12.82
C GLU A 308 22.62 4.15 -13.34
N ASP A 309 21.98 3.59 -14.37
CA ASP A 309 20.73 4.10 -14.95
C ASP A 309 19.56 4.03 -13.96
N GLU A 310 19.47 2.95 -13.16
CA GLU A 310 18.48 2.82 -12.10
C GLU A 310 18.71 3.84 -10.98
N THR A 311 19.98 4.07 -10.62
CA THR A 311 20.38 5.08 -9.63
C THR A 311 19.99 6.46 -10.12
N ARG A 312 20.29 6.77 -11.38
CA ARG A 312 19.90 8.02 -12.03
C ARG A 312 18.38 8.20 -12.05
N LYS A 313 17.64 7.15 -12.38
CA LYS A 313 16.17 7.17 -12.35
C LYS A 313 15.64 7.52 -10.95
N ILE A 314 16.17 6.90 -9.90
CA ILE A 314 15.73 7.12 -8.52
C ILE A 314 16.08 8.53 -8.03
N LEU A 315 17.29 9.02 -8.29
CA LEU A 315 17.75 10.31 -7.79
C LEU A 315 17.22 11.49 -8.62
N GLU A 316 17.17 11.36 -9.94
CA GLU A 316 16.98 12.49 -10.87
C GLU A 316 15.63 12.46 -11.59
N SER A 317 15.06 11.28 -11.86
CA SER A 317 13.82 11.18 -12.66
C SER A 317 12.56 11.13 -11.80
N LEU A 318 12.56 10.33 -10.73
CA LEU A 318 11.40 10.21 -9.84
C LEU A 318 11.16 11.50 -9.05
N GLU A 319 9.94 11.65 -8.55
CA GLU A 319 9.58 12.62 -7.51
C GLU A 319 9.42 11.86 -6.19
N VAL A 320 10.27 12.15 -5.21
CA VAL A 320 10.24 11.45 -3.91
C VAL A 320 10.28 12.47 -2.79
N ASP A 321 9.29 12.43 -1.88
CA ASP A 321 9.25 13.36 -0.75
C ASP A 321 10.24 12.94 0.37
N ASP A 322 10.35 11.63 0.64
CA ASP A 322 11.28 11.02 1.61
C ASP A 322 11.99 9.80 0.99
N LEU A 323 13.25 9.97 0.59
CA LEU A 323 14.11 8.93 0.02
C LEU A 323 15.09 8.39 1.07
N HIS A 324 15.10 7.06 1.25
CA HIS A 324 16.09 6.37 2.06
C HIS A 324 16.67 5.17 1.28
N LEU A 325 17.97 5.20 1.00
CA LEU A 325 18.73 4.07 0.45
C LEU A 325 19.73 3.56 1.50
N SER A 326 19.48 2.44 2.18
CA SER A 326 20.42 1.86 3.16
C SER A 326 21.14 0.64 2.58
N PHE A 327 22.43 0.46 2.90
CA PHE A 327 23.22 -0.68 2.42
C PHE A 327 23.09 -0.89 0.90
N THR A 328 22.94 0.20 0.15
CA THR A 328 22.63 0.19 -1.28
C THR A 328 23.78 0.85 -2.00
N GLY A 329 24.52 0.06 -2.78
CA GLY A 329 25.68 0.52 -3.53
C GLY A 329 25.42 0.40 -5.02
N PRO A 330 25.20 1.51 -5.73
CA PRO A 330 25.23 1.55 -7.19
C PRO A 330 26.51 0.95 -7.74
N LYS A 331 26.39 0.13 -8.79
CA LYS A 331 27.52 -0.48 -9.49
C LYS A 331 28.18 0.52 -10.44
N ILE A 332 28.97 1.45 -9.89
CA ILE A 332 29.70 2.46 -10.66
C ILE A 332 31.11 1.95 -10.97
N ARG A 333 31.53 1.98 -12.25
CA ARG A 333 32.82 1.42 -12.71
C ARG A 333 33.98 2.42 -12.68
N ASP A 334 33.71 3.71 -12.78
CA ASP A 334 34.71 4.74 -13.06
C ASP A 334 34.94 5.70 -11.88
N GLY A 335 34.74 5.21 -10.65
CA GLY A 335 34.85 6.02 -9.42
C GLY A 335 33.59 6.82 -9.10
N PRO A 336 33.68 7.83 -8.20
CA PRO A 336 32.55 8.65 -7.82
C PRO A 336 31.98 9.41 -9.02
N LYS A 337 30.64 9.46 -9.12
CA LYS A 337 29.94 10.13 -10.23
C LYS A 337 29.01 11.23 -9.73
N ASP A 338 28.72 12.15 -10.65
CA ASP A 338 27.78 13.23 -10.44
C ASP A 338 26.33 12.74 -10.58
N PHE A 339 25.50 13.07 -9.58
CA PHE A 339 24.07 12.82 -9.54
C PHE A 339 23.32 14.05 -9.03
N GLU A 340 22.12 14.29 -9.53
CA GLU A 340 21.26 15.36 -9.00
C GLU A 340 20.58 14.93 -7.69
N LEU A 341 20.95 15.60 -6.59
CA LEU A 341 20.34 15.41 -5.27
C LEU A 341 19.22 16.44 -5.06
N LYS A 342 18.01 16.13 -5.53
CA LYS A 342 16.88 17.06 -5.58
C LYS A 342 15.73 16.79 -4.60
N HIS A 343 15.67 15.59 -4.02
CA HIS A 343 14.54 15.23 -3.16
C HIS A 343 14.60 16.00 -1.84
N PRO A 344 13.47 16.43 -1.25
CA PRO A 344 13.47 17.25 -0.03
C PRO A 344 14.20 16.58 1.12
N ILE A 345 13.95 15.28 1.33
CA ILE A 345 14.61 14.47 2.36
C ILE A 345 15.33 13.30 1.69
N MET A 346 16.63 13.21 1.92
CA MET A 346 17.48 12.13 1.39
C MET A 346 18.36 11.54 2.48
N GLU A 347 18.25 10.22 2.68
CA GLU A 347 19.14 9.42 3.51
C GLU A 347 19.82 8.35 2.66
N LEU A 348 21.11 8.51 2.39
CA LEU A 348 21.89 7.62 1.54
C LEU A 348 23.01 6.96 2.36
N GLY A 349 22.92 5.65 2.54
CA GLY A 349 23.90 4.85 3.28
C GLY A 349 25.06 4.40 2.40
N ASN A 350 26.30 4.65 2.85
CA ASN A 350 27.55 4.38 2.15
C ASN A 350 27.59 4.91 0.71
N VAL A 351 28.09 6.14 0.54
CA VAL A 351 28.04 6.86 -0.74
C VAL A 351 29.42 7.13 -1.33
N ASP A 352 30.31 6.14 -1.25
CA ASP A 352 31.62 6.17 -1.92
C ASP A 352 31.54 6.37 -3.44
N TRP A 353 30.37 6.10 -4.03
CA TRP A 353 30.05 6.24 -5.44
C TRP A 353 29.56 7.65 -5.84
N LEU A 354 29.28 8.53 -4.87
CA LEU A 354 28.72 9.87 -5.08
C LEU A 354 29.82 10.92 -5.02
N SER A 355 29.92 11.77 -6.03
CA SER A 355 30.92 12.85 -6.05
C SER A 355 30.62 13.95 -5.03
N ILE A 356 31.67 14.67 -4.59
CA ILE A 356 31.50 15.87 -3.79
C ILE A 356 30.72 16.97 -4.52
N GLN A 357 30.85 17.08 -5.84
CA GLN A 357 30.13 18.08 -6.64
C GLN A 357 28.62 17.89 -6.54
N SER A 358 28.15 16.64 -6.48
CA SER A 358 26.73 16.33 -6.23
C SER A 358 26.25 16.86 -4.88
N ILE A 359 27.09 16.73 -3.85
CA ILE A 359 26.78 17.21 -2.49
C ILE A 359 26.74 18.74 -2.47
N LEU A 360 27.71 19.42 -3.10
CA LEU A 360 27.77 20.88 -3.16
C LEU A 360 26.61 21.49 -3.98
N ALA A 361 26.10 20.75 -4.97
CA ALA A 361 24.98 21.16 -5.82
C ALA A 361 23.60 20.69 -5.31
N ALA A 362 23.52 20.11 -4.10
CA ALA A 362 22.28 19.55 -3.58
C ALA A 362 21.20 20.62 -3.35
N LYS A 363 19.94 20.26 -3.68
CA LYS A 363 18.76 21.12 -3.52
C LYS A 363 17.82 20.66 -2.39
N CYS A 364 18.27 19.71 -1.58
CA CYS A 364 17.53 19.08 -0.50
C CYS A 364 17.29 20.03 0.69
N GLU A 365 16.25 19.75 1.48
CA GLU A 365 16.07 20.33 2.81
C GLU A 365 16.90 19.57 3.85
N ARG A 366 16.92 18.24 3.76
CA ARG A 366 17.66 17.37 4.68
C ARG A 366 18.45 16.32 3.89
N LEU A 367 19.76 16.34 4.06
CA LEU A 367 20.68 15.43 3.39
C LEU A 367 21.52 14.66 4.42
N LEU A 368 21.22 13.37 4.57
CA LEU A 368 21.91 12.47 5.49
C LEU A 368 22.70 11.47 4.68
N LEU A 369 24.01 11.57 4.74
CA LEU A 369 24.93 10.73 4.00
C LEU A 369 25.71 9.87 4.99
N GLY A 370 25.75 8.57 4.69
CA GLY A 370 26.64 7.63 5.35
C GLY A 370 28.09 7.91 4.98
N ARG A 371 28.92 6.87 5.09
CA ARG A 371 30.36 6.97 4.85
C ARG A 371 30.67 7.40 3.40
N VAL A 372 31.64 8.32 3.28
CA VAL A 372 32.25 8.77 2.01
C VAL A 372 33.76 8.79 2.19
N ASN A 373 34.42 7.71 1.78
CA ASN A 373 35.84 7.47 2.05
C ASN A 373 36.77 8.34 1.19
N HIS A 374 36.29 8.85 0.06
CA HIS A 374 37.07 9.70 -0.83
C HIS A 374 36.95 11.19 -0.50
N ILE A 375 36.17 11.57 0.53
CA ILE A 375 36.07 12.96 0.96
C ILE A 375 37.32 13.39 1.72
N THR A 376 37.75 14.62 1.45
CA THR A 376 38.91 15.26 2.05
C THR A 376 38.49 16.37 3.01
N GLN A 377 39.46 16.89 3.76
CA GLN A 377 39.23 18.02 4.66
C GLN A 377 38.81 19.30 3.91
N LYS A 378 39.34 19.49 2.70
CA LYS A 378 38.98 20.62 1.85
C LYS A 378 37.48 20.59 1.51
N ASP A 379 36.93 19.42 1.25
CA ASP A 379 35.53 19.27 0.87
C ASP A 379 34.56 19.71 2.00
N PHE A 380 34.89 19.45 3.27
CA PHE A 380 34.12 19.98 4.41
C PHE A 380 34.16 21.50 4.48
N SER A 381 35.32 22.08 4.15
CA SER A 381 35.49 23.53 4.08
C SER A 381 34.68 24.11 2.91
N ASP A 382 34.65 23.41 1.77
CA ASP A 382 33.88 23.80 0.59
C ASP A 382 32.37 23.69 0.81
N ILE A 383 31.87 22.77 1.66
CA ILE A 383 30.47 22.75 2.10
C ILE A 383 30.12 24.05 2.83
N VAL A 384 30.92 24.45 3.82
CA VAL A 384 30.68 25.68 4.59
C VAL A 384 30.81 26.91 3.71
N ARG A 385 31.80 26.94 2.81
CA ARG A 385 31.99 28.03 1.84
C ARG A 385 30.81 28.16 0.88
N THR A 386 30.29 27.04 0.39
CA THR A 386 29.13 27.02 -0.52
C THR A 386 27.91 27.64 0.19
N TRP A 387 27.65 27.26 1.44
CA TRP A 387 26.60 27.90 2.24
C TRP A 387 26.89 29.38 2.49
N ALA A 388 28.11 29.75 2.87
CA ALA A 388 28.50 31.14 3.12
C ALA A 388 28.27 32.04 1.89
N ASN A 389 28.44 31.48 0.68
CA ASN A 389 28.27 32.18 -0.59
C ASN A 389 26.82 32.17 -1.14
N GLY A 390 25.84 31.73 -0.34
CA GLY A 390 24.44 31.74 -0.75
C GLY A 390 23.93 30.42 -1.34
N GLY A 391 24.78 29.41 -1.51
CA GLY A 391 24.35 28.06 -1.87
C GLY A 391 23.51 27.40 -0.77
N PHE A 392 22.98 26.20 -1.07
CA PHE A 392 22.14 25.43 -0.15
C PHE A 392 20.89 26.18 0.34
N GLU A 393 20.15 26.84 -0.56
CA GLU A 393 19.05 27.73 -0.21
C GLU A 393 17.97 27.08 0.67
N ASN A 394 17.64 25.81 0.42
CA ASN A 394 16.61 25.07 1.14
C ASN A 394 17.14 24.25 2.33
N LEU A 395 18.46 24.14 2.47
CA LEU A 395 19.07 23.20 3.41
C LEU A 395 18.81 23.61 4.85
N GLN A 396 18.25 22.67 5.61
CA GLN A 396 18.06 22.74 7.06
C GLN A 396 19.09 21.88 7.78
N GLU A 397 19.43 20.72 7.20
CA GLU A 397 20.34 19.76 7.82
C GLU A 397 21.17 19.02 6.76
N LEU A 398 22.49 19.05 6.92
CA LEU A 398 23.42 18.15 6.23
C LEU A 398 24.20 17.36 7.27
N LYS A 399 24.20 16.05 7.14
CA LYS A 399 25.00 15.16 7.98
C LYS A 399 25.81 14.23 7.10
N LEU A 400 27.11 14.15 7.37
CA LEU A 400 28.04 13.27 6.67
C LEU A 400 28.86 12.47 7.68
N GLN A 401 28.99 11.16 7.47
CA GLN A 401 29.94 10.36 8.25
C GLN A 401 31.36 10.57 7.74
N VAL A 402 32.31 10.81 8.64
CA VAL A 402 33.72 11.04 8.27
C VAL A 402 34.36 9.74 7.75
N PRO A 403 35.43 9.83 6.94
CA PRO A 403 36.18 8.66 6.48
C PRO A 403 36.62 7.73 7.62
N TRP A 404 36.63 6.41 7.37
CA TRP A 404 37.02 5.44 8.40
C TRP A 404 38.46 5.60 8.88
N THR A 405 39.35 6.09 8.01
CA THR A 405 40.73 6.42 8.35
C THR A 405 40.82 7.50 9.44
N TRP A 406 39.85 8.41 9.51
CA TRP A 406 39.78 9.46 10.52
C TRP A 406 39.10 8.99 11.81
N GLU A 407 38.23 7.97 11.72
CA GLU A 407 37.63 7.31 12.89
C GLU A 407 38.64 6.44 13.65
N LEU A 408 39.63 5.86 12.95
CA LEU A 408 40.65 4.96 13.52
C LEU A 408 41.95 5.65 13.93
N SER A 409 42.25 6.81 13.35
CA SER A 409 43.37 7.62 13.79
C SER A 409 43.16 8.04 15.25
N ASP A 410 44.23 8.07 16.05
CA ASP A 410 44.18 8.44 17.47
C ASP A 410 43.33 9.72 17.62
N VAL A 411 42.52 9.86 18.67
CA VAL A 411 41.48 10.92 18.79
C VAL A 411 42.02 12.32 18.44
N ARG A 412 43.33 12.54 18.67
CA ARG A 412 44.13 13.69 18.27
C ARG A 412 44.09 14.05 16.78
N ASP A 413 44.14 13.09 15.86
CA ASP A 413 44.16 13.36 14.42
C ASP A 413 42.78 13.81 13.90
N SER A 414 41.70 13.29 14.50
CA SER A 414 40.33 13.75 14.20
C SER A 414 40.13 15.24 14.56
N TYR A 415 40.81 15.72 15.62
CA TYR A 415 40.82 17.13 15.99
C TYR A 415 41.65 18.00 15.03
N VAL A 416 42.72 17.46 14.43
CA VAL A 416 43.52 18.20 13.44
C VAL A 416 42.68 18.55 12.20
N TYR A 417 41.95 17.58 11.64
CA TYR A 417 41.09 17.83 10.48
C TYR A 417 40.00 18.86 10.79
N ARG A 418 39.36 18.75 11.97
CA ARG A 418 38.38 19.72 12.45
C ARG A 418 38.98 21.12 12.54
N ASP A 419 40.14 21.27 13.17
CA ASP A 419 40.77 22.56 13.41
C ASP A 419 41.17 23.23 12.09
N ASP A 420 41.64 22.45 11.12
CA ASP A 420 41.98 22.98 9.81
C ASP A 420 40.74 23.36 8.97
N VAL A 421 39.61 22.65 9.09
CA VAL A 421 38.31 23.13 8.56
C VAL A 421 37.96 24.47 9.19
N TYR A 422 38.10 24.62 10.51
CA TYR A 422 37.79 25.88 11.18
C TYR A 422 38.74 27.02 10.85
N LYS A 423 40.02 26.75 10.57
CA LYS A 423 40.96 27.76 10.08
C LYS A 423 40.52 28.35 8.75
N SER A 424 39.90 27.53 7.88
CA SER A 424 39.38 28.02 6.60
C SER A 424 38.31 29.10 6.77
N PHE A 425 37.59 29.16 7.91
CA PHE A 425 36.53 30.15 8.09
C PHE A 425 37.04 31.59 8.12
N ALA A 426 38.33 31.80 8.40
CA ALA A 426 38.95 33.12 8.36
C ALA A 426 38.92 33.75 6.95
N ASP A 427 38.81 32.94 5.89
CA ASP A 427 38.72 33.39 4.50
C ASP A 427 37.30 33.50 3.94
N MET A 428 36.29 33.21 4.78
CA MET A 428 34.88 33.14 4.37
C MET A 428 34.07 34.33 4.92
N ASP A 429 32.93 34.63 4.29
CA ASP A 429 31.99 35.66 4.76
C ASP A 429 31.14 35.20 5.96
N VAL A 430 31.78 34.70 7.01
CA VAL A 430 31.14 34.19 8.21
C VAL A 430 31.85 34.67 9.48
N THR A 431 31.08 34.81 10.56
CA THR A 431 31.59 35.11 11.90
C THR A 431 31.26 33.97 12.85
N ILE A 432 32.23 33.46 13.61
CA ILE A 432 31.97 32.51 14.70
C ILE A 432 31.34 33.28 15.87
N THR A 433 30.11 32.90 16.24
CA THR A 433 29.33 33.56 17.31
C THR A 433 29.32 32.77 18.62
N HIS A 434 29.54 31.47 18.54
CA HIS A 434 29.65 30.59 19.70
C HIS A 434 30.61 29.44 19.39
N ALA A 435 31.37 29.02 20.41
CA ALA A 435 32.19 27.83 20.36
C ALA A 435 32.06 27.09 21.70
N SER A 436 31.88 25.79 21.61
CA SER A 436 31.93 24.87 22.75
C SER A 436 33.34 24.81 23.37
N ARG A 437 33.44 24.34 24.62
CA ARG A 437 34.70 24.30 25.37
C ARG A 437 35.71 23.31 24.80
N ASP A 438 35.23 22.18 24.27
CA ASP A 438 36.00 21.15 23.57
C ASP A 438 36.29 21.51 22.10
N GLY A 439 35.54 22.47 21.55
CA GLY A 439 35.72 22.98 20.19
C GLY A 439 35.00 22.15 19.13
N ASP A 440 34.33 21.06 19.50
CA ASP A 440 33.65 20.15 18.56
C ASP A 440 32.45 20.81 17.89
N GLN A 441 31.82 21.74 18.60
CA GLN A 441 30.67 22.50 18.13
C GLN A 441 31.01 23.98 17.99
N LYS A 442 30.66 24.56 16.84
CA LYS A 442 30.70 26.01 16.58
C LYS A 442 29.40 26.49 15.97
N THR A 443 28.98 27.70 16.32
CA THR A 443 27.90 28.40 15.62
C THR A 443 28.50 29.52 14.80
N ILE A 444 28.22 29.52 13.50
CA ILE A 444 28.61 30.56 12.56
C ILE A 444 27.41 31.40 12.17
N ARG A 445 27.67 32.66 11.84
CA ARG A 445 26.70 33.60 11.27
C ARG A 445 27.24 34.10 9.94
N ARG A 446 26.46 33.96 8.88
CA ARG A 446 26.75 34.53 7.56
C ARG A 446 26.60 36.05 7.63
N ASN A 447 27.60 36.81 7.21
CA ASN A 447 27.58 38.26 7.43
C ASN A 447 26.62 38.97 6.47
N SER A 448 26.47 38.45 5.25
CA SER A 448 25.61 39.04 4.21
C SER A 448 24.12 39.14 4.58
N ASP A 449 23.57 38.15 5.29
CA ASP A 449 22.13 38.12 5.63
C ASP A 449 21.82 37.76 7.09
N GLY A 450 22.85 37.54 7.91
CA GLY A 450 22.69 37.22 9.32
C GLY A 450 22.20 35.81 9.62
N LYS A 451 22.01 34.94 8.61
CA LYS A 451 21.61 33.54 8.85
C LYS A 451 22.66 32.82 9.67
N ARG A 452 22.21 31.87 10.48
CA ARG A 452 23.06 31.12 11.40
C ARG A 452 23.08 29.65 11.06
N ALA A 453 24.23 29.02 11.28
CA ALA A 453 24.37 27.58 11.22
C ALA A 453 25.19 27.07 12.39
N GLN A 454 24.85 25.88 12.86
CA GLN A 454 25.61 25.13 13.84
C GLN A 454 26.36 24.01 13.13
N ILE A 455 27.65 23.90 13.43
CA ILE A 455 28.53 22.87 12.93
C ILE A 455 28.97 22.05 14.13
N THR A 456 28.77 20.74 14.05
CA THR A 456 29.31 19.77 15.02
C THR A 456 30.20 18.80 14.26
N PHE A 457 31.45 18.68 14.70
CA PHE A 457 32.46 17.84 14.07
C PHE A 457 32.95 16.80 15.08
N MET A 458 32.52 15.55 14.90
CA MET A 458 33.00 14.40 15.69
C MET A 458 33.24 13.21 14.73
N LYS A 459 32.61 12.05 14.97
CA LYS A 459 32.51 10.94 14.00
C LYS A 459 31.65 11.29 12.77
N THR A 460 30.95 12.41 12.83
CA THR A 460 30.15 12.94 11.74
C THR A 460 30.40 14.43 11.65
N PHE A 461 30.42 14.96 10.44
CA PHE A 461 30.21 16.37 10.18
C PHE A 461 28.71 16.63 10.13
N HIS A 462 28.21 17.45 11.03
CA HIS A 462 26.79 17.79 11.12
C HIS A 462 26.63 19.29 11.03
N PHE A 463 25.97 19.74 9.97
CA PHE A 463 25.70 21.12 9.63
C PHE A 463 24.20 21.36 9.72
N VAL A 464 23.76 22.25 10.61
CA VAL A 464 22.35 22.54 10.87
C VAL A 464 22.12 24.04 10.73
N VAL A 465 21.23 24.44 9.82
CA VAL A 465 20.81 25.84 9.70
C VAL A 465 19.83 26.14 10.83
N LEU A 466 20.12 27.20 11.59
CA LEU A 466 19.32 27.62 12.73
C LEU A 466 18.22 28.61 12.28
N PRO A 467 17.04 28.58 12.93
CA PRO A 467 15.94 29.49 12.63
C PRO A 467 16.24 30.95 12.98
#